data_AF-A0A645H0L0-F1
#
_entry.id   AF-A0A645H0L0-F1
#
_cell.length_a   1.000
_cell.length_b   1.000
_cell.length_c   1.000
_cell.angle_alpha   90.00
_cell.angle_beta   90.00
_cell.angle_gamma   90.00
#
_symmetry.space_group_name_H-M   'P 1'
#
loop_
_entity.id
_entity.type
_entity.pdbx_description
1 polymer ?
#
loop_
_entity_poly.entity_id
_entity_poly.type
_entity_poly.pdbx_seq_one_letter_code
_entity_poly.pdbx_strand_id
1 'polypeptide(L)' 'MNWYGTTTDAERVKLGGELIGIFTDLGVDMSNWEANTFAQMMNNFYDWRKDLSVWDTACLILNVDPETF' A
#
# COMPACT_ATOMS: atom_id res chain seq x y z
N MET A 1 -5.36 -7.06 9.18
CA MET A 1 -5.03 -7.55 7.82
C MET A 1 -3.51 -7.52 7.73
N ASN A 2 -2.85 -8.64 7.44
CA ASN A 2 -1.39 -8.70 7.41
C ASN A 2 -0.90 -8.70 5.96
N TRP A 3 0.08 -7.84 5.63
CA TRP A 3 0.66 -7.79 4.28
C TRP A 3 1.41 -9.09 3.92
N TYR A 4 2.07 -9.70 4.91
CA TYR A 4 2.72 -11.00 4.82
C TYR A 4 2.07 -12.02 5.76
N GLY A 5 2.11 -13.31 5.39
CA GLY A 5 1.70 -14.45 6.22
C GLY A 5 0.52 -15.27 5.67
N THR A 6 -0.44 -14.62 5.02
CA THR A 6 -1.63 -15.30 4.44
C THR A 6 -1.91 -14.90 2.99
N THR A 7 -1.09 -14.03 2.40
CA THR A 7 -1.30 -13.45 1.08
C THR A 7 -0.21 -13.88 0.09
N THR A 8 -0.64 -14.42 -1.03
CA THR A 8 0.18 -14.68 -2.21
C THR A 8 0.61 -13.37 -2.89
N ASP A 9 1.60 -13.43 -3.76
CA ASP A 9 2.04 -12.24 -4.53
C ASP A 9 0.89 -11.67 -5.38
N ALA A 10 0.06 -12.52 -5.98
CA ALA A 10 -1.11 -12.10 -6.75
C ALA A 10 -2.15 -11.38 -5.88
N GLU A 11 -2.38 -11.85 -4.65
CA GLU A 11 -3.27 -11.18 -3.70
C GLU A 11 -2.71 -9.83 -3.22
N ARG A 12 -1.38 -9.73 -3.05
CA ARG A 12 -0.73 -8.45 -2.72
C ARG A 12 -0.82 -7.44 -3.84
N VAL A 13 -0.69 -7.87 -5.10
CA VAL A 13 -0.92 -6.99 -6.26
C VAL A 13 -2.38 -6.53 -6.31
N LYS A 14 -3.33 -7.44 -6.09
CA LYS A 14 -4.75 -7.08 -6.03
C LYS A 14 -5.04 -6.06 -4.91
N LEU A 15 -4.55 -6.31 -3.71
CA LEU A 15 -4.69 -5.40 -2.57
C LEU A 15 -4.01 -4.06 -2.84
N GLY A 16 -2.86 -4.05 -3.50
CA GLY A 16 -2.19 -2.82 -3.95
C GLY A 16 -3.07 -2.00 -4.90
N GLY A 17 -3.78 -2.65 -5.83
CA GLY A 17 -4.76 -1.99 -6.68
C GLY A 17 -5.97 -1.43 -5.92
N GLU A 18 -6.48 -2.16 -4.93
CA GLU A 18 -7.56 -1.69 -4.05
C GLU A 18 -7.13 -0.45 -3.24
N LEU A 19 -5.91 -0.45 -2.70
CA LEU A 19 -5.34 0.70 -1.99
C LEU A 19 -5.17 1.92 -2.91
N ILE A 20 -4.68 1.72 -4.14
CA ILE A 20 -4.61 2.79 -5.14
C ILE A 20 -5.99 3.42 -5.39
N GLY A 21 -7.03 2.60 -5.51
CA GLY A 21 -8.41 3.08 -5.66
C GLY A 21 -8.85 3.91 -4.47
N ILE A 22 -8.63 3.42 -3.24
CA ILE A 22 -8.96 4.14 -2.01
C ILE A 22 -8.24 5.50 -1.96
N PHE A 23 -6.93 5.54 -2.21
CA PHE A 23 -6.19 6.80 -2.19
C PHE A 23 -6.63 7.78 -3.29
N THR A 24 -7.03 7.27 -4.45
CA THR A 24 -7.64 8.09 -5.52
C THR A 24 -8.95 8.72 -5.06
N ASP A 25 -9.82 7.92 -4.41
CA ASP A 25 -11.10 8.40 -3.85
C ASP A 25 -10.90 9.45 -2.74
N LEU A 26 -9.78 9.36 -2.01
CA LEU A 26 -9.35 10.32 -1.00
C LEU A 26 -8.66 11.57 -1.59
N GLY A 27 -8.54 11.67 -2.92
CA GLY A 27 -7.98 12.85 -3.60
C GLY A 27 -6.45 12.86 -3.72
N VAL A 28 -5.78 11.75 -3.45
CA VAL A 28 -4.34 11.58 -3.70
C VAL A 28 -4.12 11.30 -5.18
N ASP A 29 -3.15 11.98 -5.80
CA ASP A 29 -2.79 11.72 -7.20
C ASP A 29 -2.07 10.37 -7.33
N MET A 30 -2.82 9.37 -7.80
CA MET A 30 -2.33 8.02 -8.04
C MET A 30 -2.07 7.72 -9.52
N SER A 31 -2.11 8.72 -10.40
CA SER A 31 -2.04 8.53 -11.86
C SER A 31 -0.76 7.82 -12.34
N ASN A 32 0.32 7.93 -11.58
CA ASN A 32 1.62 7.32 -11.88
C ASN A 32 1.85 5.97 -11.19
N TRP A 33 0.86 5.47 -10.44
CA TRP A 33 0.99 4.23 -9.67
C TRP A 33 0.28 3.06 -10.37
N GLU A 34 1.06 2.01 -10.65
CA GLU A 34 0.53 0.72 -11.03
C GLU A 34 0.46 -0.21 -9.82
N ALA A 35 -0.54 -1.07 -9.76
CA ALA A 35 -0.77 -2.00 -8.65
C ALA A 35 0.45 -2.91 -8.36
N ASN A 36 1.15 -3.36 -9.40
CA ASN A 36 2.35 -4.17 -9.26
C ASN A 36 3.52 -3.37 -8.64
N THR A 37 3.77 -2.17 -9.15
CA THR A 37 4.83 -1.28 -8.64
C THR A 37 4.55 -0.88 -7.19
N PHE A 38 3.30 -0.58 -6.86
CA PHE A 38 2.89 -0.27 -5.50
C PHE A 38 3.07 -1.47 -4.55
N ALA A 39 2.63 -2.67 -4.97
CA ALA A 39 2.81 -3.88 -4.19
C ALA A 39 4.29 -4.23 -3.95
N GLN A 40 5.17 -3.95 -4.92
CA GLN A 40 6.62 -4.13 -4.75
C GLN A 40 7.20 -3.13 -3.72
N MET A 41 6.78 -1.88 -3.76
CA MET A 41 7.20 -0.88 -2.76
C MET A 41 6.72 -1.27 -1.35
N MET A 42 5.47 -1.74 -1.24
CA MET A 42 4.93 -2.29 0.00
C MET A 42 5.72 -3.49 0.51
N ASN A 43 6.09 -4.45 -0.35
CA ASN A 43 6.95 -5.58 0.02
C ASN A 43 8.31 -5.11 0.56
N ASN A 44 8.96 -4.19 -0.16
CA ASN A 44 10.27 -3.65 0.22
C ASN A 44 10.21 -2.95 1.58
N PHE A 45 9.15 -2.18 1.86
CA PHE A 45 9.00 -1.53 3.16
C PHE A 45 8.69 -2.53 4.27
N TYR A 46 7.78 -3.48 4.03
CA TYR A 46 7.40 -4.49 5.01
C TYR A 46 8.55 -5.42 5.41
N ASP A 47 9.50 -5.68 4.52
CA ASP A 47 10.68 -6.46 4.85
C ASP A 47 11.50 -5.82 6.00
N TRP A 48 11.42 -4.50 6.14
CA TRP A 48 12.19 -3.69 7.10
C TRP A 48 11.35 -3.21 8.29
N ARG A 49 10.04 -2.97 8.09
CA ARG A 49 9.13 -2.37 9.07
C ARG A 49 7.88 -3.22 9.31
N LYS A 50 8.10 -4.44 9.80
CA LYS A 50 7.03 -5.40 10.15
C LYS A 50 6.16 -4.95 11.35
N ASP A 51 6.58 -3.89 12.03
CA ASP A 51 5.88 -3.23 13.13
C ASP A 51 4.73 -2.34 12.67
N LEU A 52 4.69 -1.96 11.39
CA LEU A 52 3.68 -1.05 10.84
C LEU A 52 2.47 -1.81 10.28
N SER A 53 1.31 -1.15 10.35
CA SER A 53 0.11 -1.65 9.67
C SER A 53 0.20 -1.45 8.15
N VAL A 54 -0.68 -2.12 7.40
CA VAL A 54 -0.73 -2.01 5.94
C VAL A 54 -1.03 -0.57 5.52
N TRP A 55 -1.92 0.08 6.27
CA TRP A 55 -2.31 1.45 6.04
C TRP A 55 -1.17 2.43 6.30
N ASP A 56 -0.51 2.33 7.46
CA ASP A 56 0.60 3.21 7.81
C ASP A 56 1.75 3.10 6.80
N THR A 57 2.02 1.88 6.34
CA THR A 57 3.04 1.62 5.32
C THR A 57 2.65 2.27 3.99
N ALA A 58 1.40 2.13 3.57
CA ALA A 58 0.89 2.74 2.35
C ALA A 58 0.95 4.28 2.41
N CYS A 59 0.53 4.87 3.54
CA CYS A 59 0.61 6.31 3.77
C CYS A 59 2.06 6.82 3.70
N LEU A 60 3.01 6.08 4.29
CA LEU A 60 4.44 6.42 4.21
C LEU A 60 4.99 6.36 2.79
N ILE A 61 4.65 5.31 2.01
CA ILE A 61 5.09 5.17 0.62
C ILE A 61 4.58 6.32 -0.24
N LEU A 62 3.33 6.75 0.00
CA LEU A 62 2.68 7.83 -0.74
C LEU A 62 3.00 9.22 -0.17
N ASN A 63 3.74 9.29 0.94
CA ASN A 63 4.05 10.52 1.66
C ASN A 63 2.78 11.34 1.97
N VAL A 64 1.75 10.66 2.47
CA VAL A 64 0.49 11.27 2.92
C VAL A 64 0.34 11.09 4.43
N ASP A 65 -0.26 12.08 5.08
CA ASP A 65 -0.53 12.02 6.52
C ASP A 65 -1.76 11.13 6.77
N PRO A 66 -1.62 10.01 7.51
CA PRO A 66 -2.74 9.13 7.81
C PRO A 66 -3.82 9.80 8.68
N GLU A 67 -3.50 10.86 9.44
CA GLU A 67 -4.50 11.58 10.27
C GLU A 67 -5.40 12.52 9.45
N THR A 68 -5.10 12.70 8.16
CA THR A 68 -5.90 13.56 7.27
C THR A 68 -7.17 12.86 6.77
N PHE A 69 -7.34 11.55 7.02
CA PHE A 69 -8.42 10.72 6.46
C PHE A 69 -9.20 9.92 7.50
#